data_AF-A0A498MIQ1-F1
#
_entry.id   AF-A0A498MIQ1-F1
#
_cell.length_a   1.000
_cell.length_b   1.000
_cell.length_c   1.000
_cell.angle_alpha   90.00
_cell.angle_beta   90.00
_cell.angle_gamma   90.00
#
_symmetry.space_group_name_H-M   'P 1'
#
loop_
_entity.id
_entity.type
_entity.pdbx_description
1 polymer ?
#
loop_
_entity_poly.entity_id
_entity_poly.type
_entity_poly.pdbx_seq_one_letter_code
_entity_poly.pdbx_strand_id
1 'polypeptide(L)'
;MRCHDSTAYTSVVVGLSDIVKKLGVPQVCSNCPVESAKDRLMLHIGSEVYKVSPDPDALLPYIIKDRPKLPTVSKARVRISAKTEGSEEWISTGLYLSPGMKTNIAVPPEISRKNWQVQLGCQTDNIGGANVLKRAPVVHERFPLDAEMVQVCNLWGGLIYIIAPPQSKVDGVEIVVQDAVQAPYFKSGETSVADWVDKIRQAPAPWAELEFENIIMTLQSEFVRNLDRPDEVAKLWDTIMRSIADLAAKPGKFPRKERFVADVQISAGWWYY
;
A
#
# COMPACT_ATOMS: atom_id res chain seq x y z
N MET A 1 10.13 31.60 3.40
CA MET A 1 8.79 31.36 3.97
C MET A 1 8.24 30.12 3.31
N ARG A 2 7.88 29.08 4.09
CA ARG A 2 7.11 27.97 3.52
C ARG A 2 5.68 28.46 3.36
N CYS A 3 4.93 28.03 2.34
CA CYS A 3 3.58 28.54 2.08
C CYS A 3 2.62 28.39 3.27
N HIS A 4 2.88 27.43 4.16
CA HIS A 4 2.11 27.14 5.37
C HIS A 4 2.23 28.20 6.48
N ASP A 5 3.22 29.10 6.41
CA ASP A 5 3.43 30.16 7.41
C ASP A 5 2.56 31.40 7.13
N SER A 6 1.74 31.36 6.08
CA SER A 6 0.84 32.45 5.67
C SER A 6 -0.51 32.35 6.36
N THR A 7 -0.97 33.47 6.92
CA THR A 7 -2.32 33.61 7.48
C THR A 7 -3.41 33.38 6.44
N ALA A 8 -3.18 33.82 5.19
CA ALA A 8 -4.11 33.58 4.09
C ALA A 8 -4.23 32.08 3.77
N TYR A 9 -3.10 31.37 3.73
CA TYR A 9 -3.10 29.92 3.52
C TYR A 9 -3.86 29.18 4.63
N THR A 10 -3.57 29.53 5.89
CA THR A 10 -4.21 28.91 7.06
C THR A 10 -5.73 29.14 7.05
N SER A 11 -6.19 30.35 6.72
CA SER A 11 -7.63 30.64 6.58
C SER A 11 -8.30 29.79 5.51
N VAL A 12 -7.65 29.55 4.37
CA VAL A 12 -8.19 28.69 3.31
C VAL A 12 -8.31 27.24 3.78
N VAL A 13 -7.27 26.70 4.45
CA VAL A 13 -7.30 25.33 4.98
C VAL A 13 -8.41 25.17 6.02
N VAL A 14 -8.60 26.15 6.92
CA VAL A 14 -9.68 26.14 7.90
C VAL A 14 -11.04 26.16 7.21
N GLY A 15 -11.26 27.07 6.25
CA GLY A 15 -12.52 27.14 5.51
C GLY A 15 -12.85 25.85 4.76
N LEU A 16 -11.86 25.24 4.11
CA LEU A 16 -12.05 23.94 3.43
C LEU A 16 -12.29 22.81 4.43
N SER A 17 -11.62 22.82 5.60
CA SER A 17 -11.86 21.86 6.68
C SER A 17 -13.30 21.95 7.20
N ASP A 18 -13.84 23.15 7.36
CA ASP A 18 -15.23 23.36 7.79
C ASP A 18 -16.23 22.90 6.73
N ILE A 19 -15.92 23.09 5.44
CA ILE A 19 -16.72 22.53 4.34
C ILE A 19 -16.74 21.00 4.40
N VAL A 20 -15.58 20.35 4.61
CA VAL A 20 -15.50 18.89 4.77
C VAL A 20 -16.29 18.41 5.98
N LYS A 21 -16.17 19.09 7.14
CA LYS A 21 -16.94 18.74 8.34
C LYS A 21 -18.46 18.90 8.14
N LYS A 22 -18.88 19.93 7.42
CA LYS A 22 -20.30 20.24 7.20
C LYS A 22 -20.94 19.32 6.16
N LEU A 23 -20.25 19.03 5.06
CA LEU A 23 -20.82 18.31 3.91
C LEU A 23 -20.43 16.82 3.90
N GLY A 24 -19.32 16.46 4.52
CA GLY A 24 -18.72 15.13 4.45
C GLY A 24 -18.13 14.83 3.08
N VAL A 25 -17.55 13.63 2.95
CA VAL A 25 -17.00 13.09 1.71
C VAL A 25 -17.83 11.90 1.23
N PRO A 26 -18.08 11.73 -0.07
CA PRO A 26 -18.74 10.54 -0.60
C PRO A 26 -17.96 9.26 -0.24
N GLN A 27 -18.68 8.22 0.20
CA GLN A 27 -18.10 6.92 0.52
C GLN A 27 -17.96 6.09 -0.76
N VAL A 28 -16.97 6.47 -1.58
CA VAL A 28 -16.74 5.87 -2.89
C VAL A 28 -16.32 4.40 -2.77
N CYS A 29 -17.01 3.51 -3.47
CA CYS A 29 -16.66 2.10 -3.59
C CYS A 29 -17.24 1.49 -4.88
N SER A 30 -16.97 0.22 -5.16
CA SER A 30 -17.52 -0.50 -6.32
C SER A 30 -19.03 -0.40 -6.45
N ASN A 31 -19.74 -0.40 -5.31
CA ASN A 31 -21.20 -0.38 -5.22
C ASN A 31 -21.76 1.04 -5.05
N CYS A 32 -20.91 2.03 -4.82
CA CYS A 32 -21.27 3.44 -4.65
C CYS A 32 -20.29 4.31 -5.46
N PRO A 33 -20.36 4.24 -6.81
CA PRO A 33 -19.48 5.03 -7.66
C PRO A 33 -19.78 6.53 -7.56
N VAL A 34 -18.75 7.33 -7.75
CA VAL A 34 -18.81 8.80 -7.78
C VAL A 34 -18.74 9.28 -9.23
N GLU A 35 -19.78 9.99 -9.66
CA GLU A 35 -19.91 10.54 -11.01
C GLU A 35 -20.09 12.07 -11.00
N SER A 36 -20.81 12.58 -10.00
CA SER A 36 -21.17 14.00 -9.93
C SER A 36 -19.93 14.89 -9.71
N ALA A 37 -19.88 16.03 -10.38
CA ALA A 37 -18.77 16.98 -10.23
C ALA A 37 -18.60 17.45 -8.77
N LYS A 38 -19.72 17.60 -8.05
CA LYS A 38 -19.73 17.96 -6.63
C LYS A 38 -19.05 16.89 -5.77
N ASP A 39 -19.42 15.63 -5.93
CA ASP A 39 -18.88 14.53 -5.11
C ASP A 39 -17.40 14.29 -5.43
N ARG A 40 -17.02 14.40 -6.71
CA ARG A 40 -15.60 14.38 -7.12
C ARG A 40 -14.79 15.48 -6.44
N LEU A 41 -15.33 16.71 -6.44
CA LEU A 41 -14.70 17.83 -5.77
C LEU A 41 -14.56 17.58 -4.26
N MET A 42 -15.61 17.08 -3.61
CA MET A 42 -15.57 16.77 -2.18
C MET A 42 -14.57 15.65 -1.83
N LEU A 43 -14.45 14.64 -2.68
CA LEU A 43 -13.46 13.57 -2.55
C LEU A 43 -12.03 14.09 -2.65
N HIS A 44 -11.78 15.00 -3.60
CA HIS A 44 -10.49 15.64 -3.75
C HIS A 44 -10.17 16.57 -2.58
N ILE A 45 -11.08 17.49 -2.23
CA ILE A 45 -10.89 18.42 -1.09
C ILE A 45 -10.67 17.65 0.21
N GLY A 46 -11.47 16.62 0.49
CA GLY A 46 -11.29 15.81 1.70
C GLY A 46 -9.91 15.18 1.79
N SER A 47 -9.41 14.65 0.67
CA SER A 47 -8.07 14.03 0.59
C SER A 47 -6.95 15.05 0.80
N GLU A 48 -7.02 16.19 0.11
CA GLU A 48 -5.96 17.21 0.17
C GLU A 48 -5.94 17.94 1.50
N VAL A 49 -7.10 18.31 2.04
CA VAL A 49 -7.20 18.98 3.34
C VAL A 49 -6.69 18.07 4.45
N TYR A 50 -6.95 16.75 4.39
CA TYR A 50 -6.39 15.81 5.36
C TYR A 50 -4.85 15.86 5.42
N LYS A 51 -4.17 16.01 4.28
CA LYS A 51 -2.70 16.06 4.21
C LYS A 51 -2.10 17.32 4.83
N VAL A 52 -2.81 18.45 4.70
CA VAL A 52 -2.30 19.77 5.11
C VAL A 52 -2.91 20.31 6.40
N SER A 53 -3.94 19.64 6.93
CA SER A 53 -4.59 20.04 8.18
C SER A 53 -3.59 19.92 9.34
N PRO A 54 -3.55 20.92 10.25
CA PRO A 54 -2.80 20.80 11.51
C PRO A 54 -3.30 19.66 12.40
N ASP A 55 -4.60 19.33 12.30
CA ASP A 55 -5.23 18.19 12.97
C ASP A 55 -6.00 17.34 11.94
N PRO A 56 -5.31 16.41 11.26
CA PRO A 56 -5.93 15.49 10.31
C PRO A 56 -6.93 14.54 10.98
N ASP A 57 -6.69 14.19 12.25
CA ASP A 57 -7.47 13.17 12.95
C ASP A 57 -8.90 13.64 13.23
N ALA A 58 -9.09 14.95 13.46
CA ALA A 58 -10.41 15.57 13.57
C ALA A 58 -11.24 15.52 12.27
N LEU A 59 -10.61 15.33 11.11
CA LEU A 59 -11.30 15.24 9.82
C LEU A 59 -11.70 13.80 9.46
N LEU A 60 -11.02 12.80 10.01
CA LEU A 60 -11.22 11.39 9.67
C LEU A 60 -12.68 10.93 9.70
N PRO A 61 -13.50 11.24 10.73
CA PRO A 61 -14.89 10.80 10.78
C PRO A 61 -15.78 11.37 9.68
N TYR A 62 -15.40 12.50 9.09
CA TYR A 62 -16.13 13.18 8.02
C TYR A 62 -15.70 12.72 6.63
N ILE A 63 -14.47 12.19 6.52
CA ILE A 63 -13.91 11.67 5.29
C ILE A 63 -14.24 10.18 5.11
N ILE A 64 -13.99 9.36 6.14
CA ILE A 64 -14.20 7.92 6.11
C ILE A 64 -15.19 7.54 7.20
N LYS A 65 -16.38 7.15 6.76
CA LYS A 65 -17.41 6.60 7.64
C LYS A 65 -17.07 5.13 7.94
N ASP A 66 -17.46 4.67 9.12
CA ASP A 66 -17.39 3.24 9.49
C ASP A 66 -16.00 2.61 9.34
N ARG A 67 -14.98 3.27 9.92
CA ARG A 67 -13.61 2.73 9.92
C ARG A 67 -13.54 1.38 10.65
N PRO A 68 -13.09 0.30 9.98
CA PRO A 68 -12.98 -1.00 10.63
C PRO A 68 -11.89 -0.94 11.70
N LYS A 69 -12.22 -1.41 12.90
CA LYS A 69 -11.25 -1.58 14.00
C LYS A 69 -10.57 -2.95 13.83
N LEU A 70 -9.50 -2.97 13.05
CA LEU A 70 -8.70 -4.18 12.85
C LEU A 70 -7.72 -4.35 14.02
N PRO A 71 -7.48 -5.59 14.51
CA PRO A 71 -6.52 -5.83 15.58
C PRO A 71 -5.11 -5.54 15.07
N THR A 72 -4.33 -4.86 15.91
CA THR A 72 -2.95 -4.48 15.61
C THR A 72 -1.96 -5.40 16.31
N VAL A 73 -0.81 -5.55 15.69
CA VAL A 73 0.42 -6.06 16.31
C VAL A 73 1.33 -4.88 16.60
N SER A 74 2.12 -5.00 17.68
CA SER A 74 3.09 -3.98 18.04
C SER A 74 4.52 -4.47 17.81
N LYS A 75 5.42 -3.55 17.46
CA LYS A 75 6.85 -3.80 17.24
C LYS A 75 7.10 -4.96 16.26
N ALA A 76 6.35 -4.97 15.16
CA ALA A 76 6.51 -5.97 14.10
C ALA A 76 7.88 -5.81 13.44
N ARG A 77 8.69 -6.86 13.50
CA ARG A 77 10.02 -6.91 12.92
C ARG A 77 9.94 -7.45 11.51
N VAL A 78 10.53 -6.75 10.56
CA VAL A 78 10.59 -7.18 9.16
C VAL A 78 12.04 -7.25 8.73
N ARG A 79 12.46 -8.44 8.31
CA ARG A 79 13.79 -8.68 7.77
C ARG A 79 13.81 -8.35 6.29
N ILE A 80 14.74 -7.48 5.90
CA ILE A 80 14.88 -6.91 4.57
C ILE A 80 16.21 -7.37 3.97
N SER A 81 16.12 -8.01 2.81
CA SER A 81 17.26 -8.30 1.95
C SER A 81 16.96 -7.74 0.57
N ALA A 82 17.91 -7.02 -0.02
CA ALA A 82 17.77 -6.42 -1.34
C ALA A 82 19.10 -6.45 -2.07
N LYS A 83 19.05 -6.82 -3.35
CA LYS A 83 20.17 -6.75 -4.27
C LYS A 83 19.66 -6.17 -5.58
N THR A 84 19.50 -4.86 -5.61
CA THR A 84 18.94 -4.15 -6.75
C THR A 84 20.03 -3.74 -7.74
N GLU A 85 19.71 -3.79 -9.03
CA GLU A 85 20.60 -3.33 -10.09
C GLU A 85 20.19 -1.91 -10.55
N GLY A 86 19.64 -1.77 -11.76
CA GLY A 86 19.33 -0.46 -12.36
C GLY A 86 17.98 0.14 -11.98
N SER A 87 17.14 -0.55 -11.21
CA SER A 87 15.78 -0.09 -10.85
C SER A 87 15.49 -0.27 -9.36
N GLU A 88 14.51 0.49 -8.85
CA GLU A 88 14.01 0.28 -7.50
C GLU A 88 13.30 -1.08 -7.37
N GLU A 89 13.33 -1.66 -6.18
CA GLU A 89 12.64 -2.90 -5.86
C GLU A 89 11.71 -2.71 -4.66
N TRP A 90 10.51 -3.26 -4.78
CA TRP A 90 9.49 -3.23 -3.74
C TRP A 90 9.53 -4.51 -2.93
N ILE A 91 9.68 -4.38 -1.62
CA ILE A 91 9.79 -5.48 -0.67
C ILE A 91 8.51 -5.54 0.15
N SER A 92 7.80 -6.66 0.03
CA SER A 92 6.57 -6.93 0.79
C SER A 92 6.87 -7.20 2.24
N THR A 93 6.07 -6.61 3.14
CA THR A 93 6.28 -6.75 4.59
C THR A 93 5.27 -7.68 5.27
N GLY A 94 4.15 -8.00 4.60
CA GLY A 94 3.02 -8.68 5.23
C GLY A 94 2.27 -7.82 6.26
N LEU A 95 2.48 -6.50 6.25
CA LEU A 95 1.84 -5.56 7.17
C LEU A 95 0.95 -4.57 6.43
N TYR A 96 -0.07 -4.08 7.13
CA TYR A 96 -1.07 -3.14 6.63
C TYR A 96 -1.31 -2.02 7.65
N LEU A 97 -1.58 -0.80 7.19
CA LEU A 97 -2.10 0.28 8.02
C LEU A 97 -3.57 0.51 7.72
N SER A 98 -4.37 0.60 8.80
CA SER A 98 -5.79 0.96 8.69
C SER A 98 -5.95 2.41 8.18
N PRO A 99 -7.09 2.75 7.58
CA PRO A 99 -7.35 4.11 7.09
C PRO A 99 -7.13 5.20 8.16
N GLY A 100 -6.21 6.12 7.89
CA GLY A 100 -5.83 7.21 8.80
C GLY A 100 -4.99 6.78 10.01
N MET A 101 -4.55 5.52 10.07
CA MET A 101 -3.66 5.05 11.13
C MET A 101 -2.25 5.59 10.92
N LYS A 102 -1.71 6.22 11.96
CA LYS A 102 -0.30 6.64 12.03
C LYS A 102 0.52 5.53 12.69
N THR A 103 1.74 5.31 12.21
CA THR A 103 2.71 4.44 12.87
C THR A 103 4.09 5.05 12.77
N ASN A 104 5.00 4.62 13.65
CA ASN A 104 6.42 4.94 13.51
C ASN A 104 7.18 3.71 13.04
N ILE A 105 8.15 3.91 12.15
CA ILE A 105 9.05 2.88 11.67
C ILE A 105 10.44 3.18 12.22
N ALA A 106 11.00 2.24 12.98
CA ALA A 106 12.40 2.28 13.38
C ALA A 106 13.25 1.81 12.21
N VAL A 107 14.13 2.69 11.76
CA VAL A 107 14.95 2.50 10.56
C VAL A 107 16.40 2.25 10.98
N PRO A 108 17.01 1.14 10.56
CA PRO A 108 18.38 0.83 10.91
C PRO A 108 19.37 1.67 10.07
N PRO A 109 20.57 1.98 10.60
CA PRO A 109 21.57 2.82 9.92
C PRO A 109 22.00 2.31 8.54
N GLU A 110 21.83 1.03 8.27
CA GLU A 110 22.15 0.36 7.02
C GLU A 110 21.31 0.89 5.84
N ILE A 111 20.10 1.41 6.11
CA ILE A 111 19.21 1.96 5.06
C ILE A 111 18.79 3.41 5.32
N SER A 112 18.93 3.90 6.57
CA SER A 112 18.59 5.28 6.91
C SER A 112 19.43 6.28 6.13
N ARG A 113 18.77 7.30 5.53
CA ARG A 113 19.41 8.36 4.71
C ARG A 113 20.15 7.84 3.48
N LYS A 114 19.75 6.67 2.96
CA LYS A 114 20.32 6.08 1.73
C LYS A 114 19.30 5.99 0.59
N ASN A 115 18.38 6.95 0.51
CA ASN A 115 17.29 7.02 -0.47
C ASN A 115 16.30 5.84 -0.43
N TRP A 116 16.31 5.05 0.64
CA TRP A 116 15.25 4.09 0.89
C TRP A 116 13.95 4.81 1.23
N GLN A 117 12.84 4.21 0.83
CA GLN A 117 11.51 4.77 1.06
C GLN A 117 10.59 3.69 1.64
N VAL A 118 9.53 4.13 2.28
CA VAL A 118 8.38 3.30 2.60
C VAL A 118 7.21 3.77 1.75
N GLN A 119 6.47 2.82 1.18
CA GLN A 119 5.24 3.08 0.47
C GLN A 119 4.07 2.41 1.20
N LEU A 120 2.98 3.16 1.37
CA LEU A 120 1.73 2.70 1.95
C LEU A 120 0.68 2.62 0.84
N GLY A 121 0.19 1.42 0.54
CA GLY A 121 -0.73 1.16 -0.57
C GLY A 121 -0.02 0.53 -1.77
N CYS A 122 -0.68 -0.45 -2.40
CA CYS A 122 -0.11 -1.23 -3.50
C CYS A 122 -0.23 -0.55 -4.87
N GLN A 123 -1.11 0.44 -4.98
CA GLN A 123 -1.34 1.23 -6.18
C GLN A 123 -0.20 2.23 -6.42
N THR A 124 -0.08 2.67 -7.68
CA THR A 124 0.81 3.77 -8.11
C THR A 124 0.12 4.77 -9.04
N ASP A 125 -1.11 4.50 -9.46
CA ASP A 125 -1.83 5.33 -10.42
C ASP A 125 -2.67 6.44 -9.78
N ASN A 126 -3.09 7.36 -10.66
CA ASN A 126 -4.09 8.38 -10.39
C ASN A 126 -5.26 8.20 -11.37
N ILE A 127 -6.40 7.78 -10.85
CA ILE A 127 -7.62 7.57 -11.67
C ILE A 127 -8.51 8.83 -11.74
N GLY A 128 -8.04 9.98 -11.26
CA GLY A 128 -8.82 11.21 -11.14
C GLY A 128 -9.39 11.75 -12.46
N GLY A 129 -8.80 11.35 -13.59
CA GLY A 129 -9.29 11.65 -14.94
C GLY A 129 -10.44 10.76 -15.43
N ALA A 130 -10.79 9.68 -14.73
CA ALA A 130 -11.90 8.80 -15.12
C ALA A 130 -13.25 9.52 -15.05
N ASN A 131 -14.21 9.12 -15.89
CA ASN A 131 -15.57 9.68 -15.84
C ASN A 131 -16.33 9.26 -14.58
N VAL A 132 -16.07 8.04 -14.11
CA VAL A 132 -16.68 7.41 -12.94
C VAL A 132 -15.57 6.92 -12.02
N LEU A 133 -15.65 7.24 -10.73
CA LEU A 133 -14.71 6.79 -9.71
C LEU A 133 -15.36 5.70 -8.84
N LYS A 134 -14.75 4.53 -8.76
CA LYS A 134 -15.14 3.39 -7.91
C LYS A 134 -14.25 3.22 -6.68
N ARG A 135 -13.22 4.06 -6.56
CA ARG A 135 -12.38 4.26 -5.36
C ARG A 135 -11.85 5.69 -5.34
N ALA A 136 -11.17 6.06 -4.26
CA ALA A 136 -10.46 7.32 -4.22
C ALA A 136 -9.37 7.41 -5.32
N PRO A 137 -9.13 8.61 -5.91
CA PRO A 137 -8.26 8.75 -7.08
C PRO A 137 -6.82 8.28 -6.87
N VAL A 138 -6.23 8.65 -5.74
CA VAL A 138 -4.86 8.31 -5.33
C VAL A 138 -4.93 7.75 -3.92
N VAL A 139 -4.51 6.49 -3.76
CA VAL A 139 -4.66 5.73 -2.51
C VAL A 139 -3.32 5.25 -1.96
N HIS A 140 -2.21 5.82 -2.42
CA HIS A 140 -0.87 5.49 -1.96
C HIS A 140 -0.12 6.73 -1.47
N GLU A 141 0.77 6.54 -0.50
CA GLU A 141 1.66 7.56 0.03
C GLU A 141 3.08 7.00 0.15
N ARG A 142 4.09 7.84 -0.07
CA ARG A 142 5.51 7.43 -0.05
C ARG A 142 6.31 8.39 0.81
N PHE A 143 7.11 7.85 1.73
CA PHE A 143 7.90 8.61 2.69
C PHE A 143 9.37 8.21 2.61
N PRO A 144 10.32 9.16 2.72
CA PRO A 144 11.73 8.82 2.85
C PRO A 144 12.01 8.14 4.20
N LEU A 145 12.93 7.18 4.20
CA LEU A 145 13.47 6.58 5.42
C LEU A 145 14.79 7.30 5.80
N ASP A 146 14.69 8.55 6.25
CA ASP A 146 15.81 9.49 6.43
C ASP A 146 16.10 9.88 7.90
N ALA A 147 15.38 9.26 8.83
CA ALA A 147 15.61 9.36 10.27
C ALA A 147 15.62 7.97 10.91
N GLU A 148 16.07 7.88 12.17
CA GLU A 148 16.03 6.64 12.95
C GLU A 148 14.59 6.21 13.25
N MET A 149 13.68 7.17 13.37
CA MET A 149 12.25 6.95 13.56
C MET A 149 11.49 7.82 12.56
N VAL A 150 10.73 7.19 11.66
CA VAL A 150 9.92 7.89 10.65
C VAL A 150 8.45 7.64 10.92
N GLN A 151 7.68 8.71 11.14
CA GLN A 151 6.23 8.62 11.26
C GLN A 151 5.59 8.59 9.86
N VAL A 152 4.69 7.64 9.64
CA VAL A 152 4.00 7.47 8.36
C VAL A 152 2.50 7.26 8.57
N CYS A 153 1.72 7.64 7.56
CA CYS A 153 0.27 7.52 7.55
C CYS A 153 -0.25 7.53 6.11
N ASN A 154 -1.35 6.84 5.85
CA ASN A 154 -2.13 6.98 4.63
C ASN A 154 -3.61 7.11 5.00
N LEU A 155 -4.29 8.14 4.47
CA LEU A 155 -5.72 8.38 4.69
C LEU A 155 -6.55 7.13 4.37
N TRP A 156 -6.24 6.46 3.27
CA TRP A 156 -6.98 5.32 2.75
C TRP A 156 -6.49 3.98 3.30
N GLY A 157 -5.42 4.00 4.11
CA GLY A 157 -4.72 2.79 4.55
C GLY A 157 -3.95 2.15 3.41
N GLY A 158 -3.36 0.98 3.65
CA GLY A 158 -2.62 0.27 2.61
C GLY A 158 -1.60 -0.71 3.17
N LEU A 159 -1.18 -1.65 2.31
CA LEU A 159 -0.04 -2.52 2.59
C LEU A 159 1.23 -1.67 2.75
N ILE A 160 2.11 -2.09 3.66
CA ILE A 160 3.40 -1.43 3.89
C ILE A 160 4.45 -2.10 3.01
N TYR A 161 5.13 -1.30 2.21
CA TYR A 161 6.22 -1.73 1.34
C TYR A 161 7.49 -0.98 1.69
N ILE A 162 8.63 -1.67 1.62
CA ILE A 162 9.94 -1.02 1.66
C ILE A 162 10.47 -0.95 0.24
N ILE A 163 10.87 0.25 -0.19
CA ILE A 163 11.38 0.52 -1.52
C ILE A 163 12.89 0.63 -1.42
N ALA A 164 13.58 -0.38 -1.96
CA ALA A 164 15.02 -0.37 -2.11
C ALA A 164 15.39 0.44 -3.37
N PRO A 165 16.21 1.49 -3.27
CA PRO A 165 16.66 2.24 -4.44
C PRO A 165 17.57 1.37 -5.33
N PRO A 166 17.83 1.76 -6.59
CA PRO A 166 18.82 1.11 -7.44
C PRO A 166 20.18 0.94 -6.74
N GLN A 167 20.95 -0.07 -7.14
CA GLN A 167 22.30 -0.35 -6.63
C GLN A 167 22.37 -0.61 -5.11
N SER A 168 21.27 -1.02 -4.49
CA SER A 168 21.21 -1.41 -3.09
C SER A 168 21.72 -2.83 -2.89
N LYS A 169 22.52 -3.02 -1.84
CA LYS A 169 22.95 -4.34 -1.39
C LYS A 169 22.89 -4.42 0.13
N VAL A 170 21.82 -5.04 0.64
CA VAL A 170 21.63 -5.33 2.06
C VAL A 170 21.16 -6.77 2.21
N ASP A 171 21.58 -7.43 3.29
CA ASP A 171 21.13 -8.78 3.59
C ASP A 171 20.77 -8.89 5.07
N GLY A 172 19.50 -9.16 5.34
CA GLY A 172 18.99 -9.43 6.67
C GLY A 172 18.89 -8.22 7.59
N VAL A 173 18.78 -7.01 7.04
CA VAL A 173 18.58 -5.78 7.82
C VAL A 173 17.17 -5.78 8.42
N GLU A 174 17.03 -5.45 9.71
CA GLU A 174 15.73 -5.47 10.39
C GLU A 174 15.16 -4.06 10.54
N ILE A 175 13.95 -3.83 10.04
CA ILE A 175 13.13 -2.66 10.40
C ILE A 175 12.08 -3.06 11.45
N VAL A 176 11.62 -2.09 12.24
CA VAL A 176 10.56 -2.33 13.23
C VAL A 176 9.40 -1.36 13.00
N VAL A 177 8.23 -1.90 12.67
CA VAL A 177 6.98 -1.12 12.57
C VAL A 177 6.29 -1.15 13.94
N GLN A 178 6.12 0.02 14.56
CA GLN A 178 5.64 0.09 15.95
C GLN A 178 4.22 -0.41 16.12
N ASP A 179 3.31 -0.07 15.22
CA ASP A 179 1.94 -0.59 15.20
C ASP A 179 1.50 -0.84 13.75
N ALA A 180 0.96 -2.03 13.49
CA ALA A 180 0.45 -2.40 12.18
C ALA A 180 -0.59 -3.51 12.29
N VAL A 181 -1.33 -3.75 11.21
CA VAL A 181 -2.27 -4.87 11.06
C VAL A 181 -1.57 -5.96 10.25
N GLN A 182 -1.75 -7.23 10.63
CA GLN A 182 -1.24 -8.35 9.83
C GLN A 182 -2.05 -8.51 8.55
N ALA A 183 -1.36 -8.70 7.43
CA ALA A 183 -1.96 -9.00 6.13
C ALA A 183 -1.73 -10.45 5.71
N PRO A 184 -2.65 -11.10 4.99
CA PRO A 184 -2.40 -12.41 4.42
C PRO A 184 -1.26 -12.31 3.41
N TYR A 185 -0.11 -12.90 3.73
CA TYR A 185 1.06 -12.86 2.88
C TYR A 185 1.68 -14.25 2.78
N PHE A 186 1.56 -14.86 1.60
CA PHE A 186 2.19 -16.13 1.28
C PHE A 186 3.45 -15.86 0.47
N LYS A 187 4.58 -16.47 0.88
CA LYS A 187 5.83 -16.42 0.12
C LYS A 187 6.32 -17.84 -0.16
N SER A 188 6.39 -18.19 -1.45
CA SER A 188 6.82 -19.51 -1.89
C SER A 188 8.24 -19.82 -1.40
N GLY A 189 8.42 -21.00 -0.81
CA GLY A 189 9.70 -21.44 -0.22
C GLY A 189 9.96 -20.95 1.21
N GLU A 190 9.18 -19.99 1.73
CA GLU A 190 9.32 -19.50 3.11
C GLU A 190 8.07 -19.79 3.96
N THR A 191 6.87 -19.62 3.40
CA THR A 191 5.61 -19.89 4.08
C THR A 191 5.18 -21.34 3.87
N SER A 192 4.96 -22.09 4.96
CA SER A 192 4.41 -23.44 4.87
C SER A 192 2.90 -23.42 4.55
N VAL A 193 2.39 -24.44 3.86
CA VAL A 193 0.94 -24.56 3.57
C VAL A 193 0.13 -24.64 4.87
N ALA A 194 0.65 -25.34 5.89
CA ALA A 194 -0.01 -25.44 7.20
C ALA A 194 -0.13 -24.06 7.88
N ASP A 195 0.97 -23.31 7.97
CA ASP A 195 0.91 -21.96 8.57
C ASP A 195 0.01 -21.01 7.76
N TRP A 196 0.00 -21.15 6.44
CA TRP A 196 -0.91 -20.40 5.58
C TRP A 196 -2.38 -20.68 5.93
N VAL A 197 -2.77 -21.95 5.93
CA VAL A 197 -4.15 -22.41 6.15
C VAL A 197 -4.63 -22.09 7.56
N ASP A 198 -3.79 -22.35 8.56
CA ASP A 198 -4.17 -22.29 9.97
C ASP A 198 -4.12 -20.87 10.55
N LYS A 199 -3.27 -19.99 10.01
CA LYS A 199 -2.96 -18.70 10.64
C LYS A 199 -3.00 -17.51 9.68
N ILE A 200 -2.27 -17.59 8.56
CA ILE A 200 -1.93 -16.38 7.78
C ILE A 200 -3.09 -15.94 6.89
N ARG A 201 -3.79 -16.87 6.23
CA ARG A 201 -4.86 -16.51 5.27
C ARG A 201 -6.06 -15.78 5.89
N GLN A 202 -6.21 -15.90 7.21
CA GLN A 202 -7.27 -15.25 8.00
C GLN A 202 -6.81 -13.95 8.65
N ALA A 203 -5.59 -13.47 8.36
CA ALA A 203 -5.13 -12.19 8.83
C ALA A 203 -6.11 -11.06 8.41
N PRO A 204 -6.35 -10.08 9.29
CA PRO A 204 -7.51 -9.20 9.20
C PRO A 204 -7.44 -8.12 8.11
N ALA A 205 -6.25 -7.84 7.54
CA ALA A 205 -6.13 -6.80 6.52
C ALA A 205 -7.03 -7.09 5.29
N PRO A 206 -7.53 -6.04 4.60
CA PRO A 206 -8.39 -6.21 3.43
C PRO A 206 -7.62 -6.56 2.15
N TRP A 207 -6.29 -6.44 2.15
CA TRP A 207 -5.40 -6.79 1.05
C TRP A 207 -4.48 -7.95 1.43
N ALA A 208 -4.20 -8.80 0.45
CA ALA A 208 -3.32 -9.95 0.54
C ALA A 208 -2.27 -9.93 -0.55
N GLU A 209 -1.15 -10.60 -0.32
CA GLU A 209 -0.10 -10.84 -1.30
C GLU A 209 0.29 -12.32 -1.41
N LEU A 210 0.47 -12.79 -2.64
CA LEU A 210 1.03 -14.09 -2.97
C LEU A 210 2.33 -13.85 -3.75
N GLU A 211 3.48 -14.10 -3.12
CA GLU A 211 4.81 -13.96 -3.70
C GLU A 211 5.35 -15.32 -4.17
N PHE A 212 5.61 -15.42 -5.46
CA PHE A 212 6.18 -16.60 -6.14
C PHE A 212 7.58 -16.30 -6.67
N GLU A 213 8.16 -17.15 -7.51
CA GLU A 213 9.56 -16.99 -7.94
C GLU A 213 9.77 -15.69 -8.75
N ASN A 214 8.89 -15.45 -9.72
CA ASN A 214 9.02 -14.37 -10.72
C ASN A 214 7.90 -13.33 -10.66
N ILE A 215 6.85 -13.56 -9.87
CA ILE A 215 5.68 -12.68 -9.81
C ILE A 215 5.14 -12.57 -8.38
N ILE A 216 4.62 -11.40 -8.03
CA ILE A 216 3.85 -11.14 -6.81
C ILE A 216 2.46 -10.66 -7.21
N MET A 217 1.43 -11.29 -6.64
CA MET A 217 0.04 -10.94 -6.87
C MET A 217 -0.55 -10.30 -5.63
N THR A 218 -1.10 -9.12 -5.79
CA THR A 218 -1.81 -8.38 -4.76
C THR A 218 -3.30 -8.34 -5.10
N LEU A 219 -4.14 -8.74 -4.15
CA LEU A 219 -5.59 -8.85 -4.33
C LEU A 219 -6.33 -8.67 -3.01
N GLN A 220 -7.65 -8.52 -3.06
CA GLN A 220 -8.45 -8.44 -1.84
C GLN A 220 -8.40 -9.75 -1.06
N SER A 221 -8.27 -9.66 0.26
CA SER A 221 -8.09 -10.82 1.14
C SER A 221 -9.25 -11.81 1.08
N GLU A 222 -10.45 -11.36 0.74
CA GLU A 222 -11.62 -12.25 0.60
C GLU A 222 -11.39 -13.40 -0.39
N PHE A 223 -10.62 -13.16 -1.45
CA PHE A 223 -10.34 -14.17 -2.47
C PHE A 223 -9.35 -15.24 -2.02
N VAL A 224 -8.53 -14.95 -1.00
CA VAL A 224 -7.49 -15.88 -0.52
C VAL A 224 -7.84 -16.55 0.81
N ARG A 225 -8.86 -16.09 1.53
CA ARG A 225 -9.27 -16.64 2.83
C ARG A 225 -9.62 -18.13 2.78
N ASN A 226 -10.11 -18.62 1.64
CA ASN A 226 -10.46 -20.02 1.41
C ASN A 226 -9.46 -20.75 0.48
N LEU A 227 -8.28 -20.17 0.24
CA LEU A 227 -7.25 -20.81 -0.57
C LEU A 227 -6.48 -21.82 0.29
N ASP A 228 -6.76 -23.11 0.12
CA ASP A 228 -6.10 -24.20 0.89
C ASP A 228 -4.73 -24.59 0.33
N ARG A 229 -4.51 -24.41 -0.98
CA ARG A 229 -3.30 -24.88 -1.70
C ARG A 229 -2.57 -23.74 -2.43
N PRO A 230 -1.98 -22.77 -1.69
CA PRO A 230 -1.20 -21.70 -2.31
C PRO A 230 0.06 -22.22 -3.02
N ASP A 231 0.55 -23.41 -2.63
CA ASP A 231 1.68 -24.11 -3.26
C ASP A 231 1.36 -24.58 -4.68
N GLU A 232 0.13 -25.03 -4.95
CA GLU A 232 -0.30 -25.39 -6.30
C GLU A 232 -0.42 -24.16 -7.20
N VAL A 233 -0.91 -23.04 -6.64
CA VAL A 233 -0.95 -21.74 -7.33
C VAL A 233 0.48 -21.28 -7.65
N ALA A 234 1.40 -21.35 -6.70
CA ALA A 234 2.80 -21.02 -6.92
C ALA A 234 3.41 -21.86 -8.05
N LYS A 235 3.22 -23.19 -8.02
CA LYS A 235 3.72 -24.09 -9.06
C LYS A 235 3.18 -23.74 -10.45
N LEU A 236 1.89 -23.44 -10.55
CA LEU A 236 1.26 -23.04 -11.81
C LEU A 236 1.88 -21.76 -12.35
N TRP A 237 1.97 -20.72 -11.53
CA TRP A 237 2.50 -19.42 -11.97
C TRP A 237 4.01 -19.44 -12.23
N ASP A 238 4.79 -20.17 -11.44
CA ASP A 238 6.21 -20.37 -11.72
C ASP A 238 6.41 -21.07 -13.07
N THR A 239 5.55 -22.04 -13.40
CA THR A 239 5.56 -22.70 -14.72
C THR A 239 5.24 -21.70 -15.83
N ILE A 240 4.16 -20.92 -15.71
CA ILE A 240 3.77 -19.91 -16.69
C ILE A 240 4.89 -18.89 -16.93
N MET A 241 5.44 -18.32 -15.85
CA MET A 241 6.47 -17.29 -15.94
C MET A 241 7.77 -17.83 -16.55
N ARG A 242 8.15 -19.08 -16.23
CA ARG A 242 9.30 -19.75 -16.85
C ARG A 242 9.08 -20.03 -18.33
N SER A 243 7.87 -20.46 -18.73
CA SER A 243 7.53 -20.64 -20.14
C SER A 243 7.57 -19.33 -20.93
N ILE A 244 7.15 -18.21 -20.33
CA ILE A 244 7.29 -16.88 -20.92
C ILE A 244 8.77 -16.52 -21.08
N ALA A 245 9.61 -16.80 -20.08
CA ALA A 245 11.05 -16.56 -20.13
C ALA A 245 11.70 -17.36 -21.27
N ASP A 246 11.35 -18.65 -21.37
CA ASP A 246 11.85 -19.58 -22.38
C ASP A 246 11.48 -19.13 -23.80
N LEU A 247 10.20 -18.78 -24.01
CA LEU A 247 9.73 -18.23 -25.28
C LEU A 247 10.46 -16.93 -25.67
N ALA A 248 10.82 -16.11 -24.68
CA ALA A 248 11.58 -14.87 -24.87
C ALA A 248 13.11 -15.08 -24.96
N ALA A 249 13.60 -16.33 -24.91
CA ALA A 249 15.01 -16.69 -24.84
C ALA A 249 15.78 -15.96 -23.70
N LYS A 250 15.13 -15.81 -22.54
CA LYS A 250 15.68 -15.18 -21.32
C LYS A 250 15.89 -16.21 -20.21
N PRO A 251 16.74 -15.91 -19.20
CA PRO A 251 16.86 -16.76 -18.02
C PRO A 251 15.51 -17.01 -17.34
N GLY A 252 15.25 -18.25 -16.93
CA GLY A 252 13.97 -18.67 -16.34
C GLY A 252 13.61 -17.95 -15.02
N LYS A 253 14.61 -17.44 -14.30
CA LYS A 253 14.42 -16.57 -13.14
C LYS A 253 14.65 -15.12 -13.54
N PHE A 254 13.70 -14.26 -13.21
CA PHE A 254 13.76 -12.84 -13.54
C PHE A 254 14.72 -12.11 -12.59
N PRO A 255 15.41 -11.04 -13.08
CA PRO A 255 16.24 -10.19 -12.22
C PRO A 255 15.44 -9.53 -11.09
N ARG A 256 14.15 -9.26 -11.33
CA ARG A 256 13.19 -8.68 -10.40
C ARG A 256 11.84 -9.37 -10.59
N LYS A 257 11.09 -9.57 -9.51
CA LYS A 257 9.71 -10.07 -9.62
C LYS A 257 8.81 -9.03 -10.27
N GLU A 258 7.95 -9.47 -11.18
CA GLU A 258 6.84 -8.64 -11.64
C GLU A 258 5.80 -8.51 -10.53
N ARG A 259 5.10 -7.37 -10.48
CA ARG A 259 4.03 -7.12 -9.50
C ARG A 259 2.73 -6.87 -10.23
N PHE A 260 1.68 -7.52 -9.75
CA PHE A 260 0.33 -7.43 -10.30
C PHE A 260 -0.65 -7.06 -9.20
N VAL A 261 -1.47 -6.02 -9.40
CA VAL A 261 -2.49 -5.58 -8.43
C VAL A 261 -3.87 -5.72 -9.07
N ALA A 262 -4.68 -6.63 -8.52
CA ALA A 262 -6.08 -6.79 -8.88
C ALA A 262 -6.94 -5.76 -8.13
N ASP A 263 -7.11 -4.57 -8.70
CA ASP A 263 -7.88 -3.48 -8.11
C ASP A 263 -9.29 -3.35 -8.72
N VAL A 264 -10.23 -2.75 -7.98
CA VAL A 264 -11.59 -2.46 -8.45
C VAL A 264 -11.60 -1.55 -9.69
N GLN A 265 -10.62 -0.66 -9.77
CA GLN A 265 -10.47 0.28 -10.86
C GLN A 265 -9.01 0.66 -11.02
N ILE A 266 -8.60 0.71 -12.28
CA ILE A 266 -7.27 1.11 -12.73
C ILE A 266 -7.36 2.26 -13.73
N SER A 267 -6.26 3.00 -13.88
CA SER A 267 -6.20 4.17 -14.75
C SER A 267 -6.32 3.88 -16.25
N ALA A 268 -5.95 2.68 -16.71
CA ALA A 268 -6.01 2.31 -18.12
C ALA A 268 -6.46 0.86 -18.33
N GLY A 269 -7.52 0.69 -19.14
CA GLY A 269 -7.99 -0.62 -19.61
C GLY A 269 -8.48 -1.55 -18.50
N TRP A 270 -8.23 -2.85 -18.67
CA TRP A 270 -8.51 -3.88 -17.66
C TRP A 270 -7.24 -4.33 -16.92
N TRP A 271 -6.06 -4.17 -17.54
CA TRP A 271 -4.71 -4.33 -16.96
C TRP A 271 -3.73 -3.32 -17.60
N TYR A 272 -2.75 -2.82 -16.84
CA TYR A 272 -1.60 -2.05 -17.35
C TYR A 272 -0.31 -2.44 -16.59
N TYR A 273 0.84 -2.35 -17.27
CA TYR A 273 2.19 -2.61 -16.73
C TYR A 273 2.89 -1.30 -16.38
#